data_AF-A0AA92M906-F1
#
_entry.id   AF-A0AA92M906-F1
#
_cell.length_a   1.000
_cell.length_b   1.000
_cell.length_c   1.000
_cell.angle_alpha   90.00
_cell.angle_beta   90.00
_cell.angle_gamma   90.00
#
_symmetry.space_group_name_H-M   'P 1'
#
loop_
_entity.id
_entity.type
_entity.pdbx_description
1 polymer ?
#
loop_
_entity_poly.entity_id
_entity_poly.type
_entity_poly.pdbx_seq_one_letter_code
_entity_poly.pdbx_strand_id
1 'polypeptide(L)'
;MATPNIARPSTPLAHAEAPPDAATLLEEKSTQLYSLLCYCHGNGPPQQEDAGPEHRGNVFWLASELAREVMNLIQVCIPRER
;
A
#
# COMPACT_ATOMS: atom_id res chain seq x y z
N MET A 1 23.91 -33.99 -0.71
CA MET A 1 22.49 -33.99 -1.14
C MET A 1 21.80 -32.87 -0.37
N ALA A 2 21.52 -31.72 -1.00
CA ALA A 2 20.93 -30.55 -0.33
C ALA A 2 19.47 -30.40 -0.74
N THR A 3 18.57 -30.35 0.24
CA THR A 3 17.11 -30.21 0.06
C THR A 3 16.76 -28.74 -0.22
N PRO A 4 15.91 -28.42 -1.22
CA PRO A 4 15.52 -27.03 -1.46
C PRO A 4 14.47 -26.59 -0.42
N ASN A 5 14.79 -25.54 0.34
CA ASN A 5 13.82 -24.85 1.19
C ASN A 5 12.95 -23.96 0.30
N ILE A 6 11.85 -24.51 -0.19
CA ILE A 6 10.80 -23.75 -0.87
C ILE A 6 10.05 -23.00 0.22
N ALA A 7 10.44 -21.75 0.47
CA ALA A 7 9.64 -20.80 1.21
C ALA A 7 8.28 -20.72 0.51
N ARG A 8 7.24 -21.23 1.18
CA ARG A 8 5.86 -21.22 0.71
C ARG A 8 5.50 -19.78 0.32
N PRO A 9 5.10 -19.49 -0.92
CA PRO A 9 4.55 -18.19 -1.23
C PRO A 9 3.31 -18.02 -0.35
N SER A 10 3.37 -17.08 0.59
CA SER A 10 2.21 -16.57 1.27
C SER A 10 1.39 -15.83 0.22
N THR A 11 0.61 -16.56 -0.57
CA THR A 11 -0.48 -15.98 -1.33
C THR A 11 -1.31 -15.22 -0.31
N PRO A 12 -1.48 -13.89 -0.43
CA PRO A 12 -2.42 -13.18 0.41
C PRO A 12 -3.75 -13.90 0.22
N LEU A 13 -4.29 -14.45 1.30
CA LEU A 13 -5.65 -14.96 1.32
C LEU A 13 -6.51 -13.80 0.82
N ALA A 14 -6.99 -13.89 -0.42
CA ALA A 14 -8.04 -13.03 -0.91
C ALA A 14 -9.25 -13.35 -0.03
N HIS A 15 -9.38 -12.62 1.08
CA HIS A 15 -10.53 -12.72 1.92
C HIS A 15 -11.67 -12.20 1.06
N ALA A 16 -12.54 -13.13 0.63
CA ALA A 16 -13.82 -12.80 0.03
C ALA A 16 -14.71 -12.23 1.14
N GLU A 17 -14.34 -11.06 1.66
CA GLU A 17 -15.21 -10.24 2.48
C GLU A 17 -16.21 -9.55 1.56
N ALA A 18 -17.41 -9.30 2.10
CA ALA A 18 -18.39 -8.42 1.47
C ALA A 18 -17.69 -7.14 0.97
N PRO A 19 -18.14 -6.52 -0.13
CA PRO A 19 -17.50 -5.31 -0.65
C PRO A 19 -17.29 -4.34 0.52
N PRO A 20 -16.04 -4.01 0.86
CA PRO A 20 -15.75 -3.24 2.06
C PRO A 20 -16.50 -1.92 1.96
N ASP A 21 -17.06 -1.49 3.08
CA ASP A 21 -17.66 -0.16 3.15
C ASP A 21 -16.62 0.88 2.71
N ALA A 22 -17.08 1.95 2.06
CA ALA A 22 -16.17 2.93 1.49
C ALA A 22 -15.22 3.52 2.56
N ALA A 23 -15.68 3.62 3.82
CA ALA A 23 -14.86 4.04 4.94
C ALA A 23 -13.77 3.02 5.28
N THR A 24 -14.09 1.72 5.31
CA THR A 24 -13.11 0.65 5.56
C THR A 24 -12.04 0.61 4.47
N LEU A 25 -12.44 0.74 3.20
CA LEU A 25 -11.50 0.78 2.08
C LEU A 25 -10.63 2.05 2.14
N LEU A 26 -11.19 3.19 2.56
CA LEU A 26 -10.44 4.43 2.79
C LEU A 26 -9.38 4.25 3.89
N GLU A 27 -9.72 3.62 5.01
CA GLU A 27 -8.78 3.35 6.11
C GLU A 27 -7.63 2.43 5.68
N GLU A 28 -7.95 1.36 4.95
CA GLU A 28 -6.96 0.42 4.41
C GLU A 28 -5.98 1.15 3.47
N LYS A 29 -6.51 1.90 2.50
CA LYS A 29 -5.71 2.62 1.51
C LYS A 29 -4.87 3.74 2.14
N SER A 30 -5.41 4.42 3.14
CA SER A 30 -4.67 5.44 3.91
C SER A 30 -3.53 4.82 4.70
N THR A 31 -3.75 3.65 5.30
CA THR A 31 -2.72 2.89 6.03
C THR A 31 -1.62 2.40 5.09
N GLN A 32 -1.99 1.93 3.90
CA GLN A 32 -1.05 1.52 2.86
C GLN A 32 -0.19 2.70 2.38
N LEU A 33 -0.80 3.87 2.15
CA LEU A 33 -0.08 5.09 1.76
C LEU A 33 0.90 5.54 2.84
N TYR A 34 0.45 5.57 4.10
CA TYR A 34 1.30 5.92 5.23
C TYR A 34 2.50 4.97 5.35
N SER A 35 2.27 3.66 5.25
CA SER A 35 3.33 2.66 5.31
C SER A 35 4.35 2.82 4.18
N LEU A 36 3.87 3.11 2.97
CA LEU A 36 4.71 3.34 1.79
C LEU A 36 5.57 4.60 1.93
N LEU A 37 5.02 5.68 2.49
CA LEU A 37 5.76 6.91 2.77
C LEU A 37 6.79 6.69 3.88
N CYS A 38 6.45 5.99 4.96
CA CYS A 38 7.39 5.62 6.01
C CYS A 38 8.57 4.80 5.46
N TYR A 39 8.31 3.89 4.52
CA TYR A 39 9.34 3.17 3.79
C TYR A 39 10.25 4.14 2.99
N CYS A 40 9.67 5.09 2.24
CA CYS A 40 10.44 6.09 1.48
C CYS A 40 11.30 7.02 2.34
N HIS A 41 10.82 7.38 3.54
CA HIS A 41 11.49 8.30 4.45
C HIS A 41 12.57 7.65 5.33
N GLY A 42 12.83 6.36 5.18
CA GLY A 42 13.85 5.65 5.97
C GLY A 42 13.42 5.34 7.41
N ASN A 43 12.13 5.45 7.72
CA ASN A 43 11.56 4.96 8.99
C ASN A 43 11.22 3.45 8.94
N GLY A 44 11.52 2.78 7.82
CA GLY A 44 11.40 1.33 7.63
C GLY A 44 12.72 0.59 7.83
N PRO A 45 12.73 -0.75 7.79
CA PRO A 45 13.94 -1.57 7.96
C PRO A 45 15.07 -1.15 7.00
N PRO A 46 16.35 -1.31 7.39
CA PRO A 46 17.52 -0.59 6.86
C PRO A 46 17.99 -0.98 5.44
N GLN A 47 17.09 -1.34 4.51
CA GLN A 47 17.47 -2.10 3.32
C GLN A 47 17.23 -1.39 1.98
N GLN A 48 17.23 -0.05 1.95
CA GLN A 48 17.04 0.70 0.70
C GLN A 48 18.24 1.55 0.28
N GLU A 49 19.44 1.21 0.76
CA GLU A 49 20.69 1.83 0.31
C GLU A 49 21.03 1.51 -1.16
N ASP A 50 20.41 0.50 -1.78
CA ASP A 50 20.76 0.05 -3.14
C ASP A 50 19.64 0.20 -4.20
N ALA A 51 18.43 0.60 -3.80
CA ALA A 51 17.36 0.79 -4.78
C ALA A 51 17.58 2.12 -5.52
N GLY A 52 18.16 2.03 -6.72
CA GLY A 52 18.55 3.15 -7.56
C GLY A 52 17.43 4.18 -7.84
N PRO A 53 17.77 5.33 -8.46
CA PRO A 53 16.85 6.46 -8.63
C PRO A 53 15.54 6.08 -9.32
N GLU A 54 15.57 5.15 -10.26
CA GLU A 54 14.39 4.62 -10.96
C GLU A 54 13.42 3.90 -10.00
N HIS A 55 13.93 3.09 -9.07
CA HIS A 55 13.09 2.40 -8.10
C HIS A 55 12.39 3.40 -7.17
N ARG A 56 13.11 4.42 -6.72
CA ARG A 56 12.54 5.50 -5.91
C ARG A 56 11.47 6.25 -6.69
N GLY A 57 11.73 6.57 -7.96
CA GLY A 57 10.75 7.20 -8.85
C GLY A 57 9.46 6.38 -8.97
N ASN A 58 9.58 5.07 -9.17
CA ASN A 58 8.43 4.17 -9.26
C ASN A 58 7.63 4.07 -7.95
N VAL A 59 8.31 4.05 -6.80
CA VAL A 59 7.65 4.03 -5.48
C VAL A 59 6.93 5.36 -5.21
N PHE A 60 7.54 6.49 -5.55
CA PHE A 60 6.89 7.80 -5.46
C PHE A 60 5.67 7.91 -6.39
N TRP A 61 5.79 7.37 -7.61
CA TRP A 61 4.66 7.29 -8.53
C TRP A 61 3.51 6.46 -7.94
N LEU A 62 3.81 5.29 -7.38
CA LEU A 62 2.81 4.45 -6.70
C LEU A 62 2.15 5.17 -5.51
N ALA A 63 2.93 5.89 -4.71
CA ALA A 63 2.39 6.71 -3.63
C ALA A 63 1.45 7.81 -4.14
N SER A 64 1.76 8.42 -5.29
CA SER A 64 0.90 9.44 -5.90
C SER A 64 -0.44 8.89 -6.39
N GLU A 65 -0.44 7.71 -7.01
CA GLU A 65 -1.68 7.05 -7.44
C GLU A 65 -2.53 6.63 -6.24
N LEU A 66 -1.89 6.09 -5.20
CA LEU A 66 -2.57 5.69 -3.97
C LEU A 66 -3.16 6.91 -3.23
N ALA A 67 -2.46 8.04 -3.20
CA ALA A 67 -3.00 9.29 -2.67
C ALA A 67 -4.23 9.78 -3.46
N ARG A 68 -4.24 9.61 -4.79
CA ARG A 68 -5.39 9.92 -5.63
C ARG A 68 -6.59 9.02 -5.32
N GLU A 69 -6.36 7.72 -5.11
CA GLU A 69 -7.41 6.77 -4.69
C GLU A 69 -8.01 7.19 -3.34
N VAL A 70 -7.17 7.48 -2.35
CA VAL A 70 -7.60 7.97 -1.02
C VAL A 70 -8.44 9.24 -1.15
N MET A 71 -8.01 10.23 -1.95
CA MET A 71 -8.78 11.46 -2.16
C MET A 71 -10.15 11.21 -2.79
N ASN A 72 -10.26 10.26 -3.72
CA ASN A 72 -11.54 9.91 -4.32
C ASN A 72 -12.46 9.23 -3.28
N LEU A 73 -11.92 8.32 -2.49
CA LEU A 73 -12.66 7.64 -1.43
C LEU A 73 -13.16 8.61 -0.36
N ILE A 74 -12.37 9.63 0.00
CA ILE A 74 -12.80 10.69 0.91
C ILE A 74 -14.06 11.39 0.36
N GLN A 75 -14.12 11.69 -0.94
CA GLN A 75 -15.30 12.34 -1.54
C GLN A 75 -16.54 11.45 -1.52
N VAL A 76 -16.37 10.12 -1.57
CA VAL A 76 -17.46 9.15 -1.47
C VAL A 76 -17.90 8.96 -0.02
N CYS A 77 -16.97 9.03 0.94
CA CYS A 77 -17.24 8.84 2.36
C CYS A 77 -17.82 10.09 3.05
N ILE A 78 -17.44 11.29 2.61
CA ILE A 78 -17.97 12.52 3.19
C ILE A 78 -19.38 12.76 2.62
N PRO A 79 -20.45 12.73 3.44
CA PRO A 79 -21.76 13.12 2.99
C PRO A 79 -21.70 14.60 2.59
N ARG A 80 -21.96 14.91 1.32
CA ARG A 80 -22.14 16.30 0.89
C ARG A 80 -23.45 16.79 1.48
N GLU A 81 -23.38 17.52 2.60
CA GLU A 81 -24.50 18.33 3.08
C GLU A 81 -24.95 19.24 1.93
N ARG A 82 -26.22 19.11 1.56
CA ARG A 82 -26.84 19.71 0.38
C ARG A 82 -27.41 21.08 0.71
#